data_AF-A0A545AJ55-F1
#
_entry.id   AF-A0A545AJ55-F1
#
_cell.length_a   1.000
_cell.length_b   1.000
_cell.length_c   1.000
_cell.angle_alpha   90.00
_cell.angle_beta   90.00
_cell.angle_gamma   90.00
#
_symmetry.space_group_name_H-M   'P 1'
#
loop_
_entity.id
_entity.type
_entity.pdbx_description
1 polymer ?
#
loop_
_entity_poly.entity_id
_entity_poly.type
_entity_poly.pdbx_seq_one_letter_code
_entity_poly.pdbx_strand_id
1 'polypeptide(L)'
;MLPVSFTSTPSLDAHRAAVARLESAGYRAAWVNEVIGKDALVQVAVLLAATREMVFGTSIANIWVRPAPTMSAGAAQLAQAYPGRFVLGLGVGYPEQAAAVGRSFGSPVVTMRAYLEEMDVPTQPPVPSVAYPRLIAANGPRMLALAGESADGAVPAGQSAERTAAAREALGAGKLLVVGTGPAFAAEHLAAGADHVLVMLDRGIDYEEGVAQFERLAPELTVL
;
A
#
# COMPACT_ATOMS: atom_id res chain seq x y z
N MET A 1 -4.92 7.19 -0.89
CA MET A 1 -5.20 6.29 0.25
C MET A 1 -6.67 6.38 0.58
N LEU A 2 -7.41 5.28 0.70
CA LEU A 2 -8.81 5.38 1.15
C LEU A 2 -8.85 5.97 2.56
N PRO A 3 -9.84 6.84 2.88
CA PRO A 3 -9.95 7.42 4.21
C PRO A 3 -10.03 6.32 5.28
N VAL A 4 -9.38 6.58 6.41
CA VAL A 4 -9.35 5.65 7.55
C VAL A 4 -10.15 6.26 8.68
N SER A 5 -11.33 5.69 8.94
CA SER A 5 -12.10 6.04 10.14
C SER A 5 -11.51 5.36 11.37
N PHE A 6 -11.40 6.14 12.45
CA PHE A 6 -10.94 5.66 13.77
C PHE A 6 -12.08 5.54 14.77
N THR A 7 -13.29 5.97 14.40
CA THR A 7 -14.48 5.98 15.27
C THR A 7 -15.50 4.93 14.86
N SER A 8 -15.45 4.44 13.62
CA SER A 8 -16.37 3.43 13.08
C SER A 8 -15.69 2.64 11.97
N THR A 9 -16.18 1.43 11.70
CA THR A 9 -15.77 0.68 10.50
C THR A 9 -16.79 0.95 9.39
N PRO A 10 -16.42 1.62 8.28
CA PRO A 10 -17.33 1.78 7.15
C PRO A 10 -17.75 0.42 6.60
N SER A 11 -19.00 0.31 6.15
CA SER A 11 -19.47 -0.95 5.56
C SER A 11 -18.72 -1.25 4.26
N LEU A 12 -18.66 -2.53 3.88
CA LEU A 12 -18.08 -2.89 2.58
C LEU A 12 -18.87 -2.27 1.42
N ASP A 13 -20.19 -2.08 1.56
CA ASP A 13 -21.00 -1.40 0.55
C ASP A 13 -20.61 0.07 0.40
N ALA A 14 -20.34 0.77 1.51
CA ALA A 14 -19.80 2.14 1.47
C ALA A 14 -18.43 2.16 0.79
N HIS A 15 -17.56 1.20 1.09
CA HIS A 15 -16.28 1.08 0.39
C HIS A 15 -16.44 0.81 -1.12
N ARG A 16 -17.35 -0.08 -1.54
CA ARG A 16 -17.66 -0.35 -2.95
C ARG A 16 -18.16 0.90 -3.67
N ALA A 17 -19.13 1.60 -3.06
CA ALA A 17 -19.68 2.83 -3.62
C ALA A 17 -18.60 3.92 -3.77
N ALA A 18 -17.74 4.08 -2.76
CA ALA A 18 -16.63 5.01 -2.79
C ALA A 18 -15.65 4.72 -3.92
N VAL A 19 -15.19 3.48 -4.09
CA VAL A 19 -14.22 3.17 -5.15
C VAL A 19 -14.80 3.30 -6.56
N ALA A 20 -16.10 3.03 -6.74
CA ALA A 20 -16.78 3.25 -8.02
C ALA A 20 -16.87 4.76 -8.37
N ARG A 21 -17.16 5.59 -7.37
CA ARG A 21 -17.15 7.06 -7.49
C ARG A 21 -15.76 7.58 -7.83
N LEU A 22 -14.73 7.11 -7.13
CA LEU A 22 -13.34 7.52 -7.37
C LEU A 22 -12.82 7.06 -8.74
N GLU A 23 -13.15 5.84 -9.18
CA GLU A 23 -12.83 5.35 -10.53
C GLU A 23 -13.47 6.24 -11.60
N SER A 24 -14.75 6.60 -11.40
CA SER A 24 -15.50 7.52 -12.29
C SER A 24 -14.93 8.94 -12.28
N ALA A 25 -14.38 9.39 -11.16
CA ALA A 25 -13.74 10.69 -11.01
C ALA A 25 -12.34 10.76 -11.67
N GLY A 26 -11.80 9.63 -12.15
CA GLY A 26 -10.53 9.58 -12.89
C GLY A 26 -9.38 8.94 -12.12
N TYR A 27 -9.56 8.56 -10.85
CA TYR A 27 -8.52 7.81 -10.13
C TYR A 27 -8.31 6.43 -10.76
N ARG A 28 -7.05 6.02 -10.86
CA ARG A 28 -6.64 4.71 -11.42
C ARG A 28 -6.02 3.78 -10.40
N ALA A 29 -5.72 4.29 -9.21
CA ALA A 29 -5.26 3.48 -8.10
C ALA A 29 -5.90 3.92 -6.79
N ALA A 30 -6.28 2.96 -5.95
CA ALA A 30 -6.62 3.19 -4.56
C ALA A 30 -5.79 2.28 -3.65
N TRP A 31 -5.62 2.69 -2.40
CA TRP A 31 -4.76 1.99 -1.46
C TRP A 31 -5.48 1.81 -0.13
N VAL A 32 -5.27 0.66 0.50
CA VAL A 32 -5.83 0.31 1.80
C VAL A 32 -4.74 0.12 2.84
N ASN A 33 -5.04 0.43 4.11
CA ASN A 33 -4.21 0.09 5.26
C ASN A 33 -4.67 -1.21 5.92
N GLU A 34 -3.75 -1.85 6.62
CA GLU A 34 -4.05 -2.85 7.64
C GLU A 34 -3.80 -2.28 9.04
N VAL A 35 -4.89 -2.07 9.77
CA VAL A 35 -4.90 -1.78 11.22
C VAL A 35 -5.42 -3.01 11.94
N ILE A 36 -5.15 -3.12 13.24
CA ILE A 36 -5.56 -4.29 14.04
C ILE A 36 -7.09 -4.46 13.94
N GLY A 37 -7.54 -5.68 13.63
CA GLY A 37 -8.96 -6.04 13.48
C GLY A 37 -9.51 -5.95 12.05
N LYS A 38 -8.73 -5.44 11.09
CA LYS A 38 -9.08 -5.35 9.66
C LYS A 38 -8.17 -6.26 8.84
N ASP A 39 -8.74 -7.02 7.91
CA ASP A 39 -7.96 -7.78 6.90
C ASP A 39 -7.87 -6.97 5.60
N ALA A 40 -6.65 -6.55 5.23
CA ALA A 40 -6.42 -5.72 4.05
C ALA A 40 -6.60 -6.48 2.74
N LEU A 41 -6.21 -7.77 2.68
CA LEU A 41 -6.32 -8.56 1.44
C LEU A 41 -7.77 -8.90 1.13
N VAL A 42 -8.58 -9.20 2.15
CA VAL A 42 -10.04 -9.40 1.99
C VAL A 42 -10.70 -8.12 1.49
N GLN A 43 -10.34 -6.97 2.06
CA GLN A 43 -10.88 -5.70 1.57
C GLN A 43 -10.46 -5.45 0.11
N VAL A 44 -9.19 -5.65 -0.24
CA VAL A 44 -8.71 -5.51 -1.63
C VAL A 44 -9.49 -6.42 -2.59
N ALA A 45 -9.71 -7.69 -2.24
CA ALA A 45 -10.50 -8.63 -3.04
C ALA A 45 -11.91 -8.09 -3.33
N VAL A 46 -12.56 -7.55 -2.29
CA VAL A 46 -13.89 -6.95 -2.36
C VAL A 46 -13.91 -5.75 -3.30
N LEU A 47 -12.92 -4.86 -3.22
CA LEU A 47 -12.88 -3.64 -4.00
C LEU A 47 -12.46 -3.87 -5.46
N LEU A 48 -11.56 -4.82 -5.70
CA LEU A 48 -11.20 -5.28 -7.05
C LEU A 48 -12.42 -5.81 -7.78
N ALA A 49 -13.25 -6.64 -7.13
CA ALA A 49 -14.51 -7.12 -7.69
C ALA A 49 -15.55 -6.02 -7.95
N ALA A 50 -15.43 -4.85 -7.30
CA ALA A 50 -16.38 -3.74 -7.41
C ALA A 50 -16.03 -2.73 -8.51
N THR A 51 -14.89 -2.89 -9.18
CA THR A 51 -14.32 -1.91 -10.10
C THR A 51 -13.80 -2.60 -11.35
N ARG A 52 -13.64 -1.87 -12.45
CA ARG A 52 -13.29 -2.47 -13.75
C ARG A 52 -11.82 -2.36 -14.09
N GLU A 53 -11.22 -1.22 -13.80
CA GLU A 53 -9.88 -0.86 -14.26
C GLU A 53 -8.95 -0.47 -13.11
N MET A 54 -9.51 0.00 -11.99
CA MET A 54 -8.72 0.54 -10.90
C MET A 54 -7.77 -0.51 -10.30
N VAL A 55 -6.53 -0.09 -10.06
CA VAL A 55 -5.48 -0.84 -9.36
C VAL A 55 -5.66 -0.67 -7.85
N PHE A 56 -5.44 -1.74 -7.08
CA PHE A 56 -5.47 -1.69 -5.62
C PHE A 56 -4.12 -2.07 -5.04
N GLY A 57 -3.64 -1.20 -4.14
CA GLY A 57 -2.43 -1.44 -3.38
C GLY A 57 -2.69 -1.56 -1.87
N THR A 58 -1.82 -2.25 -1.16
CA THR A 58 -1.77 -2.15 0.31
C THR A 58 -0.69 -1.15 0.71
N SER A 59 -1.01 -0.20 1.59
CA SER A 59 -0.05 0.76 2.18
C SER A 59 -0.36 0.91 3.67
N ILE A 60 -0.13 -0.12 4.49
CA ILE A 60 0.51 -1.41 4.17
C ILE A 60 -0.35 -2.61 4.57
N ALA A 61 -0.01 -3.79 4.05
CA ALA A 61 -0.35 -5.09 4.63
C ALA A 61 0.69 -5.40 5.72
N ASN A 62 0.21 -5.69 6.93
CA ASN A 62 1.02 -5.78 8.12
C ASN A 62 1.56 -7.20 8.30
N ILE A 63 2.88 -7.32 8.39
CA ILE A 63 3.56 -8.62 8.47
C ILE A 63 3.28 -9.38 9.78
N TRP A 64 2.85 -8.69 10.83
CA TRP A 64 2.63 -9.28 12.15
C TRP A 64 1.33 -10.08 12.24
N VAL A 65 0.30 -9.68 11.48
CA VAL A 65 -1.04 -10.28 11.55
C VAL A 65 -1.23 -11.42 10.55
N ARG A 66 -0.23 -11.70 9.70
CA ARG A 66 -0.29 -12.73 8.67
C ARG A 66 1.05 -13.42 8.46
N PRO A 67 1.16 -14.75 8.64
CA PRO A 67 2.36 -15.51 8.30
C PRO A 67 2.78 -15.31 6.84
N ALA A 68 4.09 -15.32 6.58
CA ALA A 68 4.65 -15.05 5.25
C ALA A 68 4.13 -16.00 4.14
N PRO A 69 4.02 -17.33 4.35
CA PRO A 69 3.42 -18.23 3.36
C PRO A 69 1.97 -17.87 3.02
N THR A 70 1.18 -17.47 4.02
CA THR A 70 -0.21 -17.06 3.84
C THR A 70 -0.31 -15.72 3.10
N MET A 71 0.61 -14.78 3.35
CA MET A 71 0.70 -13.52 2.61
C MET A 71 1.04 -13.77 1.14
N SER A 72 2.03 -14.61 0.88
CA SER A 72 2.45 -15.00 -0.48
C SER A 72 1.30 -15.63 -1.25
N ALA A 73 0.62 -16.62 -0.65
CA ALA A 73 -0.53 -17.27 -1.26
C ALA A 73 -1.70 -16.31 -1.55
N GLY A 74 -2.08 -15.46 -0.59
CA GLY A 74 -3.17 -14.50 -0.77
C GLY A 74 -2.86 -13.45 -1.84
N ALA A 75 -1.64 -12.94 -1.87
CA ALA A 75 -1.19 -11.99 -2.89
C ALA A 75 -1.18 -12.60 -4.30
N ALA A 76 -0.65 -13.81 -4.44
CA ALA A 76 -0.66 -14.54 -5.71
C ALA A 76 -2.08 -14.86 -6.19
N GLN A 77 -3.00 -15.23 -5.30
CA GLN A 77 -4.40 -15.46 -5.67
C GLN A 77 -5.10 -14.18 -6.13
N LEU A 78 -4.88 -13.05 -5.46
CA LEU A 78 -5.40 -11.75 -5.90
C LEU A 78 -4.85 -11.35 -7.26
N ALA A 79 -3.54 -11.50 -7.47
CA ALA A 79 -2.88 -11.17 -8.74
C ALA A 79 -3.36 -12.09 -9.88
N GLN A 80 -3.61 -13.37 -9.61
CA GLN A 80 -4.14 -14.31 -10.58
C GLN A 80 -5.60 -13.97 -10.94
N ALA A 81 -6.42 -13.63 -9.96
CA ALA A 81 -7.83 -13.28 -10.17
C ALA A 81 -7.99 -11.92 -10.86
N TYR A 82 -7.07 -10.99 -10.62
CA TYR A 82 -7.11 -9.62 -11.16
C TYR A 82 -5.75 -9.20 -11.75
N PRO A 83 -5.34 -9.77 -12.91
CA PRO A 83 -4.04 -9.50 -13.50
C PRO A 83 -3.80 -8.01 -13.74
N GLY A 84 -2.64 -7.50 -13.30
CA GLY A 84 -2.25 -6.10 -13.46
C GLY A 84 -2.97 -5.10 -12.55
N ARG A 85 -3.87 -5.55 -11.67
CA ARG A 85 -4.68 -4.66 -10.83
C ARG A 85 -4.35 -4.74 -9.34
N PHE A 86 -3.33 -5.49 -8.94
CA PHE A 86 -2.93 -5.63 -7.54
C PHE A 86 -1.45 -5.31 -7.30
N VAL A 87 -1.19 -4.57 -6.21
CA VAL A 87 0.14 -4.25 -5.69
C VAL A 87 0.20 -4.59 -4.21
N LEU A 88 1.17 -5.41 -3.80
CA LEU A 88 1.36 -5.77 -2.39
C LEU A 88 2.39 -4.85 -1.75
N GLY A 89 1.96 -3.82 -1.01
CA GLY A 89 2.85 -3.06 -0.14
C GLY A 89 2.87 -3.63 1.28
N LEU A 90 4.05 -4.03 1.75
CA LEU A 90 4.32 -4.64 3.05
C LEU A 90 4.88 -3.63 4.04
N GLY A 91 4.61 -3.82 5.32
CA GLY A 91 5.23 -2.99 6.35
C GLY A 91 5.26 -3.63 7.72
N VAL A 92 6.27 -3.22 8.49
CA VAL A 92 6.42 -3.58 9.91
C VAL A 92 5.47 -2.79 10.81
N GLY A 93 4.87 -1.71 10.32
CA GLY A 93 4.01 -0.85 11.13
C GLY A 93 4.71 -0.30 12.37
N TYR A 94 4.01 -0.29 13.50
CA TYR A 94 4.49 0.25 14.78
C TYR A 94 4.61 -0.85 15.85
N PRO A 95 5.42 -0.65 16.92
CA PRO A 95 5.64 -1.63 17.98
C PRO A 95 4.34 -2.17 18.61
N GLU A 96 3.31 -1.34 18.73
CA GLU A 96 2.02 -1.70 19.30
C GLU A 96 1.30 -2.78 18.46
N GLN A 97 1.54 -2.82 17.14
CA GLN A 97 0.95 -3.82 16.25
C GLN A 97 1.60 -5.19 16.44
N ALA A 98 2.91 -5.25 16.68
CA ALA A 98 3.58 -6.50 17.04
C ALA A 98 3.11 -6.98 18.43
N ALA A 99 3.03 -6.07 19.40
CA ALA A 99 2.60 -6.39 20.76
C ALA A 99 1.16 -6.93 20.80
N ALA A 100 0.26 -6.38 19.98
CA ALA A 100 -1.14 -6.81 19.90
C ALA A 100 -1.32 -8.28 19.49
N VAL A 101 -0.34 -8.87 18.80
CA VAL A 101 -0.33 -10.29 18.41
C VAL A 101 0.71 -11.11 19.19
N GLY A 102 1.20 -10.59 20.32
CA GLY A 102 2.15 -11.28 21.19
C GLY A 102 3.55 -11.46 20.60
N ARG A 103 3.95 -10.59 19.66
CA ARG A 103 5.28 -10.62 19.02
C ARG A 103 6.15 -9.45 19.51
N SER A 104 7.46 -9.67 19.51
CA SER A 104 8.43 -8.59 19.74
C SER A 104 8.73 -7.87 18.43
N PHE A 105 8.75 -6.53 18.47
CA PHE A 105 8.99 -5.71 17.27
C PHE A 105 10.41 -5.87 16.71
N GLY A 106 11.42 -5.92 17.58
CA GLY A 106 12.82 -6.12 17.21
C GLY A 106 13.37 -5.06 16.25
N SER A 107 14.30 -5.47 15.38
CA SER A 107 14.87 -4.61 14.33
C SER A 107 14.00 -4.69 13.06
N PRO A 108 13.33 -3.60 12.64
CA PRO A 108 12.45 -3.60 11.47
C PRO A 108 13.07 -4.18 10.20
N VAL A 109 14.33 -3.83 9.92
CA VAL A 109 15.03 -4.25 8.70
C VAL A 109 15.32 -5.74 8.74
N VAL A 110 15.74 -6.28 9.89
CA VAL A 110 16.00 -7.71 10.05
C VAL A 110 14.69 -8.49 9.96
N THR A 111 13.64 -8.02 10.63
CA THR A 111 12.31 -8.63 10.59
C THR A 111 11.74 -8.66 9.18
N MET A 112 11.78 -7.54 8.45
CA MET A 112 11.25 -7.48 7.08
C MET A 112 12.06 -8.36 6.13
N ARG A 113 13.39 -8.38 6.23
CA ARG A 113 14.24 -9.26 5.41
C ARG A 113 13.88 -10.74 5.62
N ALA A 114 13.82 -11.18 6.87
CA ALA A 114 13.45 -12.56 7.19
C ALA A 114 12.03 -12.91 6.70
N TYR A 115 11.08 -11.97 6.81
CA TYR A 115 9.72 -12.17 6.32
C TYR A 115 9.66 -12.34 4.79
N LEU A 116 10.40 -11.53 4.04
CA LEU A 116 10.49 -11.65 2.58
C LEU A 116 11.14 -12.97 2.16
N GLU A 117 12.23 -13.35 2.82
CA GLU A 117 12.88 -14.65 2.60
C GLU A 117 11.91 -15.81 2.85
N GLU A 118 11.10 -15.74 3.92
CA GLU A 118 10.06 -16.74 4.22
C GLU A 118 8.91 -16.73 3.20
N MET A 119 8.55 -15.57 2.63
CA MET A 119 7.54 -15.49 1.56
C MET A 119 7.98 -16.19 0.27
N ASP A 120 9.29 -16.24 0.04
CA ASP A 120 9.91 -16.82 -1.16
C ASP A 120 10.15 -18.34 -1.00
N VAL A 121 9.91 -18.91 0.19
CA VAL A 121 9.96 -20.36 0.43
C VAL A 121 8.78 -21.06 -0.26
N PRO A 122 9.02 -22.07 -1.12
CA PRO A 122 7.94 -22.82 -1.76
C PRO A 122 7.02 -23.52 -0.76
N THR A 123 5.71 -23.43 -0.99
CA THR A 123 4.67 -24.08 -0.16
C THR A 123 4.14 -25.37 -0.78
N GLN A 124 3.39 -26.14 0.00
CA GLN A 124 2.60 -27.28 -0.46
C GLN A 124 1.14 -27.14 0.05
N PRO A 125 0.14 -26.96 -0.82
CA PRO A 125 0.25 -26.84 -2.29
C PRO A 125 1.03 -25.59 -2.72
N PRO A 126 1.59 -25.56 -3.95
CA PRO A 126 2.33 -24.40 -4.45
C PRO A 126 1.39 -23.21 -4.65
N VAL A 127 1.92 -22.00 -4.39
CA VAL A 127 1.23 -20.75 -4.74
C VAL A 127 1.12 -20.59 -6.26
N PRO A 128 0.09 -19.91 -6.78
CA PRO A 128 -0.01 -19.60 -8.20
C PRO A 128 1.24 -18.87 -8.72
N SER A 129 1.80 -19.32 -9.83
CA SER A 129 2.93 -18.66 -10.50
C SER A 129 2.45 -17.44 -11.29
N VAL A 130 2.28 -16.30 -10.61
CA VAL A 130 1.87 -15.03 -11.20
C VAL A 130 2.72 -13.89 -10.63
N ALA A 131 3.08 -12.93 -11.47
CA ALA A 131 3.81 -11.74 -11.06
C ALA A 131 2.86 -10.67 -10.52
N TYR A 132 3.28 -10.00 -9.45
CA TYR A 132 2.65 -8.78 -8.93
C TYR A 132 3.72 -7.92 -8.26
N PRO A 133 3.64 -6.58 -8.31
CA PRO A 133 4.60 -5.74 -7.63
C PRO A 133 4.53 -5.92 -6.11
N ARG A 134 5.65 -6.27 -5.50
CA ARG A 134 5.86 -6.30 -4.05
C ARG A 134 6.64 -5.05 -3.64
N LEU A 135 6.03 -4.18 -2.84
CA LEU A 135 6.66 -2.95 -2.32
C LEU A 135 6.87 -3.05 -0.81
N ILE A 136 7.81 -2.26 -0.28
CA ILE A 136 8.05 -2.16 1.17
C ILE A 136 7.85 -0.71 1.62
N ALA A 137 7.11 -0.49 2.70
CA ALA A 137 7.11 0.81 3.37
C ALA A 137 8.49 1.12 3.95
N ALA A 138 9.16 2.12 3.37
CA ALA A 138 10.57 2.37 3.61
C ALA A 138 10.85 3.87 3.78
N ASN A 139 10.77 4.35 5.02
CA ASN A 139 11.04 5.76 5.33
C ASN A 139 12.53 6.05 5.59
N GLY A 140 13.29 5.05 6.04
CA GLY A 140 14.71 5.20 6.39
C GLY A 140 15.64 4.59 5.35
N PRO A 141 16.90 5.05 5.25
CA PRO A 141 17.84 4.63 4.21
C PRO A 141 18.11 3.11 4.22
N ARG A 142 18.17 2.48 5.40
CA ARG A 142 18.36 1.02 5.51
C ARG A 142 17.18 0.22 4.97
N MET A 143 15.95 0.73 5.12
CA MET A 143 14.77 0.05 4.60
C MET A 143 14.63 0.28 3.10
N LEU A 144 15.03 1.46 2.60
CA LEU A 144 15.10 1.75 1.16
C LEU A 144 16.13 0.85 0.46
N ALA A 145 17.30 0.65 1.07
CA ALA A 145 18.30 -0.30 0.56
C ALA A 145 17.73 -1.73 0.48
N LEU A 146 17.05 -2.20 1.55
CA LEU A 146 16.37 -3.50 1.52
C LEU A 146 15.31 -3.58 0.41
N ALA A 147 14.53 -2.52 0.20
CA ALA A 147 13.54 -2.46 -0.87
C ALA A 147 14.18 -2.55 -2.26
N GLY A 148 15.32 -1.89 -2.49
CA GLY A 148 16.08 -2.00 -3.73
C GLY A 148 16.63 -3.41 -3.98
N GLU A 149 17.05 -4.10 -2.92
CA GLU A 149 17.60 -5.45 -2.99
C GLU A 149 16.53 -6.55 -3.19
N SER A 150 15.40 -6.47 -2.48
CA SER A 150 14.52 -7.64 -2.25
C SER A 150 13.04 -7.43 -2.65
N ALA A 151 12.70 -6.25 -3.17
CA ALA A 151 11.35 -5.89 -3.58
C ALA A 151 11.34 -5.21 -4.95
N ASP A 152 10.15 -5.00 -5.51
CA ASP A 152 9.95 -4.29 -6.77
C ASP A 152 9.95 -2.76 -6.57
N GLY A 153 9.91 -2.31 -5.31
CA GLY A 153 9.91 -0.90 -4.99
C GLY A 153 9.59 -0.56 -3.53
N ALA A 154 9.32 0.71 -3.29
CA ALA A 154 9.11 1.26 -1.96
C ALA A 154 7.90 2.19 -1.86
N VAL A 155 7.32 2.25 -0.65
CA VAL A 155 6.23 3.16 -0.30
C VAL A 155 6.61 4.05 0.89
N PRO A 156 7.51 5.04 0.73
CA PRO A 156 7.78 6.02 1.78
C PRO A 156 6.57 6.95 1.98
N ALA A 157 6.40 7.50 3.18
CA ALA A 157 5.31 8.44 3.46
C ALA A 157 5.71 9.57 4.42
N GLY A 158 5.10 10.75 4.24
CA GLY A 158 5.22 11.90 5.14
C GLY A 158 6.62 12.55 5.13
N GLN A 159 7.30 12.52 3.98
CA GLN A 159 8.63 13.09 3.80
C GLN A 159 8.58 14.29 2.84
N SER A 160 9.66 15.07 2.76
CA SER A 160 9.76 16.16 1.79
C SER A 160 10.13 15.64 0.39
N ALA A 161 10.03 16.49 -0.64
CA ALA A 161 10.43 16.12 -1.99
C ALA A 161 11.94 15.89 -2.12
N GLU A 162 12.80 16.59 -1.35
CA GLU A 162 14.24 16.31 -1.34
C GLU A 162 14.53 14.90 -0.83
N ARG A 163 13.78 14.44 0.18
CA ARG A 163 13.86 13.04 0.64
C ARG A 163 13.31 12.05 -0.38
N THR A 164 12.40 12.48 -1.24
CA THR A 164 11.92 11.67 -2.36
C THR A 164 13.00 11.48 -3.42
N ALA A 165 13.70 12.55 -3.78
CA ALA A 165 14.85 12.47 -4.68
C ALA A 165 15.95 11.55 -4.11
N ALA A 166 16.29 11.71 -2.83
CA ALA A 166 17.23 10.82 -2.15
C ALA A 166 16.75 9.36 -2.11
N ALA A 167 15.44 9.14 -1.93
CA ALA A 167 14.86 7.80 -1.97
C ALA A 167 14.95 7.17 -3.37
N ARG A 168 14.70 7.96 -4.43
CA ARG A 168 14.87 7.53 -5.82
C ARG A 168 16.31 7.10 -6.09
N GLU A 169 17.29 7.91 -5.71
CA GLU A 169 18.71 7.58 -5.87
C GLU A 169 19.08 6.28 -5.16
N ALA A 170 18.62 6.12 -3.91
CA ALA A 170 18.90 4.91 -3.12
C ALA A 170 18.21 3.65 -3.65
N LEU A 171 16.99 3.79 -4.21
CA LEU A 171 16.18 2.67 -4.70
C LEU A 171 16.59 2.22 -6.12
N GLY A 172 17.11 3.15 -6.93
CA GLY A 172 17.50 2.92 -8.32
C GLY A 172 16.36 3.12 -9.32
N ALA A 173 16.71 3.26 -10.60
CA ALA A 173 15.77 3.66 -11.66
C ALA A 173 14.77 2.56 -12.08
N GLY A 174 15.04 1.29 -11.79
CA GLY A 174 14.19 0.16 -12.21
C GLY A 174 13.12 -0.24 -11.20
N LYS A 175 12.97 0.50 -10.09
CA LYS A 175 12.09 0.16 -8.97
C LYS A 175 10.95 1.16 -8.85
N LEU A 176 9.79 0.69 -8.44
CA LEU A 176 8.62 1.55 -8.24
C LEU A 176 8.76 2.38 -6.95
N LEU A 177 8.57 3.69 -7.04
CA LEU A 177 8.55 4.60 -5.89
C LEU A 177 7.17 5.25 -5.80
N VAL A 178 6.38 4.80 -4.82
CA VAL A 178 5.06 5.37 -4.53
C VAL A 178 5.13 6.19 -3.25
N VAL A 179 4.95 7.50 -3.34
CA VAL A 179 5.14 8.38 -2.16
C VAL A 179 3.82 8.76 -1.52
N GLY A 180 3.66 8.44 -0.23
CA GLY A 180 2.57 8.91 0.61
C GLY A 180 2.73 10.37 0.99
N THR A 181 1.83 11.24 0.51
CA THR A 181 1.93 12.69 0.73
C THR A 181 0.57 13.37 0.76
N GLY A 182 0.52 14.60 1.26
CA GLY A 182 -0.68 15.43 1.21
C GLY A 182 -0.97 15.93 -0.21
N PRO A 183 -2.23 16.24 -0.55
CA PRO A 183 -2.62 16.62 -1.91
C PRO A 183 -1.84 17.83 -2.44
N ALA A 184 -1.54 18.81 -1.59
CA ALA A 184 -0.80 20.02 -1.96
C ALA A 184 0.65 19.76 -2.43
N PHE A 185 1.24 18.63 -2.07
CA PHE A 185 2.63 18.29 -2.38
C PHE A 185 2.76 17.26 -3.51
N ALA A 186 1.65 16.79 -4.07
CA ALA A 186 1.62 15.72 -5.06
C ALA A 186 2.56 15.98 -6.26
N ALA A 187 2.41 17.15 -6.91
CA ALA A 187 3.22 17.52 -8.08
C ALA A 187 4.72 17.63 -7.75
N GLU A 188 5.06 18.13 -6.57
CA GLU A 188 6.45 18.28 -6.12
C GLU A 188 7.14 16.92 -5.96
N HIS A 189 6.43 15.93 -5.39
CA HIS A 189 6.95 14.57 -5.24
C HIS A 189 7.14 13.84 -6.58
N LEU A 190 6.21 14.04 -7.52
CA LEU A 190 6.35 13.49 -8.89
C LEU A 190 7.58 14.10 -9.58
N ALA A 191 7.76 15.42 -9.49
CA ALA A 191 8.93 16.11 -10.03
C ALA A 191 10.25 15.64 -9.38
N ALA A 192 10.22 15.22 -8.12
CA ALA A 192 11.36 14.68 -7.39
C ALA A 192 11.65 13.20 -7.68
N GLY A 193 10.92 12.55 -8.59
CA GLY A 193 11.20 11.19 -9.06
C GLY A 193 10.35 10.08 -8.43
N ALA A 194 9.25 10.42 -7.77
CA ALA A 194 8.19 9.46 -7.48
C ALA A 194 7.52 9.03 -8.80
N ASP A 195 7.23 7.73 -8.96
CA ASP A 195 6.47 7.24 -10.11
C ASP A 195 4.97 7.51 -9.92
N HIS A 196 4.51 7.40 -8.67
CA HIS A 196 3.15 7.69 -8.26
C HIS A 196 3.10 8.34 -6.88
N VAL A 197 2.01 9.05 -6.62
CA VAL A 197 1.70 9.58 -5.29
C VAL A 197 0.48 8.89 -4.69
N LEU A 198 0.63 8.43 -3.46
CA LEU A 198 -0.45 8.01 -2.60
C LEU A 198 -0.94 9.25 -1.84
N VAL A 199 -2.03 9.86 -2.29
CA VAL A 199 -2.59 11.03 -1.58
C VAL A 199 -3.20 10.60 -0.24
N MET A 200 -2.75 11.23 0.83
CA MET A 200 -3.20 11.04 2.21
C MET A 200 -3.89 12.31 2.68
N LEU A 201 -5.15 12.18 3.10
CA LEU A 201 -5.90 13.27 3.73
C LEU A 201 -5.56 13.36 5.22
N ASP A 202 -5.97 14.47 5.84
CA ASP A 202 -5.78 14.67 7.26
C ASP A 202 -6.48 13.58 8.08
N ARG A 203 -5.88 13.26 9.23
CA ARG A 203 -6.45 12.25 10.13
C ARG A 203 -7.72 12.78 10.78
N GLY A 204 -8.67 11.88 11.04
CA GLY A 204 -9.90 12.19 11.77
C GLY A 204 -11.04 12.74 10.92
N ILE A 205 -10.86 12.85 9.60
CA ILE A 205 -11.95 13.13 8.67
C ILE A 205 -12.87 11.90 8.61
N ASP A 206 -14.19 12.15 8.60
CA ASP A 206 -15.19 11.10 8.38
C ASP A 206 -14.97 10.40 7.03
N TYR A 207 -15.31 9.11 6.95
CA TYR A 207 -15.04 8.33 5.75
C TYR A 207 -15.69 8.92 4.50
N GLU A 208 -16.99 9.28 4.55
CA GLU A 208 -17.70 9.80 3.39
C GLU A 208 -17.23 11.21 3.02
N GLU A 209 -16.90 12.04 4.02
CA GLU A 209 -16.32 13.36 3.76
C GLU A 209 -14.94 13.25 3.10
N GLY A 210 -14.12 12.30 3.52
CA GLY A 210 -12.83 12.04 2.89
C GLY A 210 -12.98 11.58 1.43
N VAL A 211 -13.98 10.73 1.14
CA VAL A 211 -14.29 10.32 -0.25
C VAL A 211 -14.75 11.52 -1.08
N ALA A 212 -15.66 12.34 -0.54
CA ALA A 212 -16.13 13.56 -1.20
C ALA A 212 -15.00 14.56 -1.45
N GLN A 213 -14.04 14.68 -0.53
CA GLN A 213 -12.85 15.51 -0.72
C GLN A 213 -11.98 15.00 -1.86
N PHE A 214 -11.78 13.68 -1.99
CA PHE A 214 -11.07 13.12 -3.14
C PHE A 214 -11.79 13.43 -4.46
N GLU A 215 -13.12 13.29 -4.54
CA GLU A 215 -13.86 13.66 -5.75
C GLU A 215 -13.67 15.13 -6.13
N ARG A 216 -13.66 16.04 -5.15
CA ARG A 216 -13.39 17.48 -5.40
C ARG A 216 -11.98 17.73 -5.90
N LEU A 217 -11.00 16.96 -5.44
CA LEU A 217 -9.59 17.09 -5.85
C LEU A 217 -9.27 16.36 -7.16
N ALA A 218 -10.18 15.52 -7.66
CA ALA A 218 -9.92 14.66 -8.82
C ALA A 218 -9.53 15.43 -10.09
N PRO A 219 -10.15 16.57 -10.45
CA PRO A 219 -9.75 17.34 -11.64
C PRO A 219 -8.31 17.83 -11.61
N GLU A 220 -7.75 18.09 -10.42
CA GLU A 220 -6.37 18.54 -10.25
C GLU A 220 -5.40 17.37 -10.15
N LEU A 221 -5.76 16.30 -9.44
CA LEU A 221 -4.85 15.20 -9.12
C LEU A 221 -4.74 14.13 -10.21
N THR A 222 -5.79 13.93 -11.02
CA THR A 222 -5.82 12.83 -12.00
C THR A 222 -5.15 13.17 -13.33
N VAL A 223 -4.74 14.43 -13.49
CA VAL A 223 -4.04 14.94 -14.67
C VAL A 223 -2.53 15.12 -14.45
N LEU A 224 -2.03 14.85 -13.23
CA LEU A 224 -0.62 14.82 -12.89
C LEU A 224 0.05 13.54 -13.41
#